data_AF-A0A7Y5BYL2-F1
#
_entry.id   AF-A0A7Y5BYL2-F1
#
_cell.length_a   1.000
_cell.length_b   1.000
_cell.length_c   1.000
_cell.angle_alpha   90.00
_cell.angle_beta   90.00
_cell.angle_gamma   90.00
#
_symmetry.space_group_name_H-M   'P 1'
#
loop_
_entity.id
_entity.type
_entity.pdbx_description
1 polymer ?
#
loop_
_entity_poly.entity_id
_entity_poly.type
_entity_poly.pdbx_seq_one_letter_code
_entity_poly.pdbx_strand_id
1 'polypeptide(L)'
;MHCPVQHPPPDDFSEAPEPERGPLTLPTPYPEYLPCPHCGEPEVEIWCYESGGVCHACGEWIVHEVPVDCHHADVSKRAEANS
;
A
#
# COMPACT_ATOMS: atom_id res chain seq x y z
N MET A 1 -13.12 -18.55 -50.96
CA MET A 1 -13.17 -17.44 -50.00
C MET A 1 -12.14 -17.73 -48.93
N HIS A 2 -10.96 -17.10 -49.01
CA HIS A 2 -9.87 -17.24 -48.04
C HIS A 2 -9.36 -15.84 -47.74
N CYS A 3 -9.55 -15.36 -46.51
CA CYS A 3 -8.92 -14.14 -46.04
C CYS A 3 -7.50 -14.49 -45.54
N PRO A 4 -6.42 -13.87 -46.04
CA PRO A 4 -5.10 -14.07 -45.46
C PRO A 4 -5.01 -13.36 -44.11
N VAL A 5 -4.66 -14.11 -43.07
CA VAL A 5 -4.27 -13.56 -41.76
C VAL A 5 -2.98 -12.77 -41.96
N GLN A 6 -3.09 -11.44 -41.95
CA GLN A 6 -1.93 -10.56 -41.82
C GLN A 6 -1.52 -10.58 -40.36
N HIS A 7 -0.41 -11.26 -40.04
CA HIS A 7 0.29 -11.04 -38.79
C HIS A 7 0.81 -9.59 -38.80
N PRO A 8 0.51 -8.76 -37.79
CA PRO A 8 1.25 -7.52 -37.63
C PRO A 8 2.74 -7.85 -37.40
N PRO A 9 3.68 -6.98 -37.84
CA PRO A 9 5.09 -7.14 -37.47
C PRO A 9 5.21 -7.17 -35.94
N PRO A 10 6.24 -7.82 -35.38
CA PRO A 10 6.53 -7.68 -33.96
C PRO A 10 6.78 -6.19 -33.73
N ASP A 11 5.78 -5.54 -33.12
CA ASP A 11 5.92 -4.19 -32.62
C ASP A 11 7.17 -4.22 -31.75
N ASP A 12 8.07 -3.31 -32.09
CA ASP A 12 9.25 -2.95 -31.33
C ASP A 12 8.75 -2.44 -29.97
N PHE A 13 8.38 -3.37 -29.08
CA PHE A 13 8.31 -3.12 -27.66
C PHE A 13 9.76 -2.91 -27.24
N SER A 14 10.27 -1.72 -27.53
CA SER A 14 11.38 -1.10 -26.83
C SER A 14 11.01 -1.16 -25.35
N GLU A 15 11.40 -2.26 -24.71
CA GLU A 15 11.32 -2.50 -23.29
C GLU A 15 12.16 -1.39 -22.66
N ALA A 16 11.50 -0.30 -22.31
CA ALA A 16 12.13 0.80 -21.61
C ALA A 16 12.82 0.17 -20.40
N PRO A 17 14.14 0.40 -20.19
CA PRO A 17 14.85 -0.25 -19.12
C PRO A 17 14.09 0.02 -17.84
N GLU A 18 13.59 -1.05 -17.22
CA GLU A 18 12.85 -0.95 -15.96
C GLU A 18 13.74 -0.12 -15.03
N PRO A 19 13.30 1.07 -14.60
CA PRO A 19 14.12 1.88 -13.71
C PRO A 19 14.39 0.99 -12.51
N GLU A 20 15.67 0.75 -12.21
CA GLU A 20 16.10 -0.08 -11.10
C GLU A 20 15.31 0.37 -9.87
N ARG A 21 14.25 -0.38 -9.56
CA ARG A 21 13.39 -0.09 -8.41
C ARG A 21 14.19 -0.55 -7.21
N GLY A 22 15.22 0.22 -6.86
CA GLY A 22 15.78 0.22 -5.52
C GLY A 22 14.61 0.25 -4.54
N PRO A 23 14.73 -0.36 -3.35
CA PRO A 23 13.61 -0.54 -2.44
C PRO A 23 12.84 0.78 -2.32
N LEU A 24 11.63 0.80 -2.90
CA LEU A 24 10.80 2.00 -2.95
C LEU A 24 10.27 2.20 -1.54
N THR A 25 11.04 2.89 -0.70
CA THR A 25 10.58 3.30 0.61
C THR A 25 9.49 4.35 0.39
N LEU A 26 8.26 4.03 0.79
CA LEU A 26 7.16 4.98 0.72
C LEU A 26 7.48 6.17 1.65
N PRO A 27 7.24 7.42 1.22
CA PRO A 27 7.39 8.57 2.10
C PRO A 27 6.42 8.45 3.27
N THR A 28 6.88 8.75 4.48
CA THR A 28 6.01 8.73 5.67
C THR A 28 5.11 9.98 5.70
N PRO A 29 3.84 9.84 6.12
CA PRO A 29 3.16 8.59 6.47
C PRO A 29 2.65 7.83 5.24
N TYR A 30 2.61 6.50 5.33
CA TYR A 30 2.04 5.62 4.30
C TYR A 30 0.94 4.73 4.90
N PRO A 31 -0.06 4.31 4.10
CA PRO A 31 -1.02 3.30 4.51
C PRO A 31 -0.39 1.90 4.46
N GLU A 32 -0.71 1.06 5.42
CA GLU A 32 -0.41 -0.35 5.46
C GLU A 32 -1.71 -1.15 5.41
N TYR A 33 -1.77 -2.19 4.58
CA TYR A 33 -2.93 -3.05 4.45
C TYR A 33 -2.65 -4.38 5.12
N LEU A 34 -3.35 -4.64 6.23
CA LEU A 34 -3.17 -5.85 7.02
C LEU A 34 -4.38 -6.78 6.91
N PRO A 35 -4.15 -8.11 6.87
CA PRO A 35 -5.23 -9.06 6.97
C PRO A 35 -5.81 -9.09 8.39
N CYS A 36 -7.13 -9.12 8.51
CA CYS A 36 -7.81 -9.29 9.80
C CYS A 36 -7.59 -10.72 10.32
N PRO A 37 -7.02 -10.92 11.53
CA PRO A 37 -6.81 -12.25 12.10
C PRO A 37 -8.11 -12.95 12.53
N HIS A 38 -9.23 -12.21 12.62
CA HIS A 38 -10.52 -12.76 13.06
C HIS A 38 -11.35 -13.34 11.92
N CYS A 39 -11.46 -12.61 10.80
CA CYS A 39 -12.30 -13.01 9.66
C CYS A 39 -11.50 -13.32 8.39
N GLY A 40 -10.21 -13.00 8.33
CA GLY A 40 -9.36 -13.22 7.17
C GLY A 40 -9.51 -12.17 6.05
N GLU A 41 -10.21 -11.06 6.29
CA GLU A 41 -10.30 -9.96 5.32
C GLU A 41 -8.92 -9.36 5.03
N PRO A 42 -8.47 -9.31 3.76
CA PRO A 42 -7.10 -8.93 3.42
C PRO A 42 -6.83 -7.42 3.41
N GLU A 43 -7.86 -6.57 3.51
CA GLU A 43 -7.77 -5.14 3.16
C GLU A 43 -8.13 -4.21 4.34
N VAL A 44 -7.57 -4.43 5.53
CA VAL A 44 -7.70 -3.42 6.60
C VAL A 44 -6.61 -2.37 6.43
N GLU A 45 -7.02 -1.17 6.01
CA GLU A 45 -6.15 0.00 5.91
C GLU A 45 -5.84 0.56 7.30
N ILE A 46 -4.56 0.61 7.65
CA ILE A 46 -4.06 1.19 8.90
C ILE A 46 -2.89 2.11 8.53
N TRP A 47 -2.90 3.36 8.96
CA TRP A 47 -1.77 4.24 8.68
C TRP A 47 -0.55 3.83 9.52
N CYS A 48 0.65 3.96 8.97
CA CYS A 48 1.84 3.44 9.62
C CYS A 48 2.15 4.03 11.01
N TYR A 49 1.59 5.19 11.37
CA TYR A 49 1.69 5.80 12.70
C TYR A 49 0.59 5.36 13.67
N GLU A 50 -0.45 4.68 13.19
CA GLU A 50 -1.55 4.20 14.03
C GLU A 50 -1.17 2.88 14.71
N SER A 51 -1.57 2.70 15.97
CA SER A 51 -1.31 1.45 16.71
C SER A 51 -2.26 0.30 16.33
N GLY A 52 -3.16 0.53 15.37
CA GLY A 52 -4.22 -0.40 15.01
C GLY A 52 -5.38 0.27 14.30
N GLY A 53 -6.32 -0.56 13.84
CA GLY A 53 -7.53 -0.11 13.14
C GLY A 53 -8.70 -1.07 13.37
N VAL A 54 -9.90 -0.63 13.01
CA VAL A 54 -11.11 -1.46 13.11
C VAL A 54 -11.36 -2.15 11.79
N CYS A 55 -11.51 -3.47 11.80
CA CYS A 55 -11.91 -4.20 10.60
C CYS A 55 -13.34 -3.82 10.19
N HIS A 56 -13.53 -3.39 8.93
CA HIS A 56 -14.84 -3.00 8.42
C HIS A 56 -15.82 -4.18 8.29
N ALA A 57 -15.34 -5.41 8.12
CA ALA A 57 -16.20 -6.58 7.97
C ALA A 57 -16.70 -7.15 9.31
N CYS A 58 -15.84 -7.31 10.30
CA CYS A 58 -16.21 -7.95 11.57
C CYS A 58 -16.33 -6.96 12.74
N GLY A 59 -15.83 -5.73 12.59
CA GLY A 59 -15.83 -4.71 13.64
C GLY A 59 -14.79 -4.91 14.74
N GLU A 60 -13.95 -5.95 14.65
CA GLU A 60 -12.89 -6.20 15.63
C GLU A 60 -11.72 -5.23 15.46
N TRP A 61 -11.06 -4.94 16.58
CA TRP A 61 -9.84 -4.14 16.62
C TRP A 61 -8.61 -4.97 16.27
N ILE A 62 -7.82 -4.49 15.30
CA ILE A 62 -6.57 -5.10 14.87
C ILE A 62 -5.42 -4.30 15.46
N VAL A 63 -4.48 -5.02 16.07
CA VAL A 63 -3.23 -4.43 16.58
C VAL A 63 -2.23 -4.34 15.42
N HIS A 64 -1.65 -3.16 15.23
CA HIS A 64 -0.59 -2.89 14.26
C HIS A 64 0.67 -2.43 15.00
N GLU A 65 1.80 -3.08 14.73
CA GLU A 65 3.09 -2.72 15.30
C GLU A 65 3.69 -1.55 14.54
N VAL A 66 3.68 -0.35 15.15
CA VAL A 66 4.19 0.87 14.53
C VAL A 66 5.69 0.71 14.21
N PRO A 67 6.09 0.79 12.92
CA PRO A 67 7.48 0.69 12.55
C PRO A 67 8.28 1.93 13.00
N VAL A 68 9.57 1.74 13.29
CA VAL A 68 10.50 2.79 13.80
C VAL A 68 10.56 4.00 12.88
N ASP A 69 10.40 3.78 11.58
CA ASP A 69 10.45 4.81 10.53
C ASP A 69 9.23 5.74 10.61
N CYS A 70 8.09 5.25 11.12
CA CYS A 70 6.86 6.01 11.29
C CYS A 70 6.71 6.65 12.69
N HIS A 71 7.45 6.20 13.69
CA HIS A 71 7.49 6.83 15.02
C HIS A 71 7.94 8.30 15.00
N HIS A 72 8.79 8.70 14.04
CA HIS A 72 9.29 10.07 13.95
C HIS A 72 8.30 11.07 13.32
N ALA A 73 7.20 10.60 12.71
CA ALA A 73 6.19 11.49 12.13
C ALA A 73 5.20 12.04 13.17
N ASP A 74 5.11 11.43 14.35
CA ASP A 74 4.05 11.70 15.34
C ASP A 74 4.29 12.95 16.22
N VAL A 75 5.52 13.48 16.28
CA VAL A 75 5.83 14.56 17.23
C VAL A 75 5.40 15.96 16.79
N SER A 76 4.95 16.18 15.56
CA SER A 76 4.63 17.53 15.07
C SER A 76 3.14 17.84 14.88
N LYS A 77 2.22 16.88 14.96
CA LYS A 77 0.80 17.15 14.61
C LYS A 77 -0.23 16.94 15.71
N ARG A 78 0.13 16.33 16.83
CA ARG A 78 -0.82 16.12 17.94
C ARG A 78 -0.96 17.33 18.88
N ALA A 79 -0.13 18.36 18.71
CA ALA A 79 -0.17 19.58 19.52
C ALA A 79 -1.24 20.60 19.07
N GLU A 80 -1.81 20.49 17.87
CA GLU A 80 -2.72 21.52 17.33
C GLU A 80 -4.22 21.17 17.43
N ALA A 81 -4.57 20.02 18.02
CA ALA A 81 -5.97 19.62 18.22
C ALA A 81 -6.54 20.04 19.59
N ASN A 82 -5.84 20.91 20.34
CA ASN A 82 -6.30 21.45 21.62
C ASN A 82 -5.89 22.92 21.81
N SER A 83 -6.28 23.79 20.86
CA SER A 83 -6.24 25.25 21.02
C SER A 83 -7.61 25.85 20.75
#